data_AF-A0A444ZFE5-F1
#
_entry.id   AF-A0A444ZFE5-F1
#
_cell.length_a   1.000
_cell.length_b   1.000
_cell.length_c   1.000
_cell.angle_alpha   90.00
_cell.angle_beta   90.00
_cell.angle_gamma   90.00
#
_symmetry.space_group_name_H-M   'P 1'
#
loop_
_entity.id
_entity.type
_entity.pdbx_description
1 polymer ?
#
loop_
_entity_poly.entity_id
_entity_poly.type
_entity_poly.pdbx_seq_one_letter_code
_entity_poly.pdbx_strand_id
1 'polypeptide(L)'
;MADPANDFSQFGISVMEKDKLVGEVVRFMLFKTHQNSGCPVKREELTQLVTKTYHQRNLPAYVINEAKNKLSSIFGYEMRELQRILPSSKSNARFSQSNVADSKSYILVSQLEPQVYEKYVVDVNAAHLSGFTFVIISIVYLAGGKITEEVLWSQMRRMGLSEDEGKHPVLGNIKQTLELLVLQRLEQFTMWV
;
A
#
# COMPACT_ATOMS: atom_id res chain seq x y z
N MET A 1 -21.38 -17.79 -24.89
CA MET A 1 -20.53 -18.59 -23.99
C MET A 1 -19.14 -18.56 -24.57
N ALA A 2 -18.20 -17.83 -23.96
CA ALA A 2 -16.82 -17.80 -24.39
C ALA A 2 -16.05 -18.82 -23.53
N ASP A 3 -15.54 -19.86 -24.17
CA ASP A 3 -14.70 -20.86 -23.51
C ASP A 3 -13.42 -20.17 -23.01
N PRO A 4 -13.10 -20.19 -21.70
CA PRO A 4 -11.88 -19.58 -21.19
C PRO A 4 -10.63 -20.26 -21.77
N ALA A 5 -10.75 -21.48 -22.29
CA ALA A 5 -9.68 -22.29 -22.88
C ALA A 5 -8.95 -21.63 -24.07
N ASN A 6 -9.54 -20.62 -24.72
CA ASN A 6 -9.00 -20.07 -25.97
C ASN A 6 -8.06 -18.86 -25.81
N ASP A 7 -7.86 -18.35 -24.59
CA ASP A 7 -6.96 -17.20 -24.31
C ASP A 7 -5.51 -17.63 -23.97
N PHE A 8 -5.27 -18.94 -23.78
CA PHE A 8 -4.04 -19.45 -23.15
C PHE A 8 -2.89 -19.69 -24.14
N SER A 9 -3.19 -19.99 -25.40
CA SER A 9 -2.20 -20.28 -26.45
C SER A 9 -1.45 -19.04 -26.94
N GLN A 10 -1.96 -17.83 -26.66
CA GLN A 10 -1.34 -16.57 -27.08
C GLN A 10 0.07 -16.34 -26.49
N PHE A 11 0.34 -16.93 -25.32
CA PHE A 11 1.61 -16.75 -24.60
C PHE A 11 2.56 -17.93 -24.77
N GLY A 12 2.15 -19.05 -25.38
CA GLY A 12 3.02 -20.23 -25.53
C GLY A 12 3.51 -20.83 -24.21
N ILE A 13 2.73 -20.66 -23.13
CA ILE A 13 3.04 -21.14 -21.76
C ILE A 13 1.94 -22.11 -21.34
N SER A 14 2.29 -23.15 -20.59
CA SER A 14 1.30 -24.12 -20.09
C SER A 14 0.36 -23.51 -19.04
N VAL A 15 -0.84 -24.08 -18.89
CA VAL A 15 -1.80 -23.65 -17.87
C VAL A 15 -1.20 -23.73 -16.47
N MET A 16 -0.43 -24.78 -16.18
CA MET A 16 0.20 -25.00 -14.87
C MET A 16 1.28 -23.96 -14.54
N GLU A 17 2.12 -23.60 -15.51
CA GLU A 17 3.14 -22.56 -15.34
C GLU A 17 2.52 -21.18 -15.12
N LYS A 18 1.45 -20.88 -15.85
CA LYS A 18 0.69 -19.64 -15.66
C LYS A 18 0.06 -19.58 -14.28
N ASP A 19 -0.57 -20.66 -13.83
CA ASP A 19 -1.14 -20.74 -12.47
C ASP A 19 -0.07 -20.59 -11.38
N LYS A 20 1.14 -21.11 -11.62
CA LYS A 20 2.29 -20.89 -10.74
C LYS A 20 2.65 -19.41 -10.65
N LEU A 21 2.75 -18.69 -11.77
CA LEU A 21 3.05 -17.26 -11.80
C LEU A 21 1.96 -16.43 -11.10
N VAL A 22 0.68 -16.72 -11.38
CA VAL A 22 -0.44 -16.05 -10.71
C VAL A 22 -0.38 -16.30 -9.20
N GLY A 23 -0.14 -17.54 -8.78
CA GLY A 23 -0.01 -17.89 -7.36
C GLY A 23 1.21 -17.25 -6.69
N GLU A 24 2.27 -16.95 -7.42
CA GLU A 24 3.42 -16.20 -6.92
C GLU A 24 3.08 -14.73 -6.68
N VAL A 25 2.39 -14.08 -7.62
CA VAL A 25 1.90 -12.70 -7.46
C VAL A 25 0.91 -12.57 -6.30
N VAL A 26 -0.03 -13.51 -6.17
CA VAL A 26 -1.00 -13.54 -5.05
C VAL A 26 -0.27 -13.65 -3.71
N ARG A 27 0.64 -14.60 -3.57
CA ARG A 27 1.43 -14.77 -2.34
C ARG A 27 2.25 -13.53 -2.03
N PHE A 28 2.95 -12.99 -3.04
CA PHE A 28 3.74 -11.79 -2.87
C PHE A 28 2.89 -10.63 -2.33
N MET A 29 1.72 -10.36 -2.93
CA MET A 29 0.84 -9.28 -2.45
C MET A 29 0.36 -9.49 -1.01
N LEU A 30 -0.03 -10.71 -0.63
CA LEU A 30 -0.47 -11.00 0.74
C LEU A 30 0.65 -10.78 1.76
N PHE A 31 1.85 -11.33 1.50
CA PHE A 31 2.98 -11.19 2.42
C PHE A 31 3.53 -9.77 2.47
N LYS A 32 3.63 -9.09 1.32
CA LYS A 32 4.14 -7.72 1.25
C LYS A 32 3.20 -6.75 1.96
N THR A 33 1.89 -6.95 1.82
CA THR A 33 0.87 -6.16 2.54
C THR A 33 1.02 -6.32 4.05
N HIS A 34 1.20 -7.55 4.54
CA HIS A 34 1.38 -7.80 5.97
C HIS A 34 2.71 -7.26 6.49
N GLN A 35 3.81 -7.48 5.76
CA GLN A 35 5.16 -7.05 6.16
C GLN A 35 5.32 -5.53 6.17
N ASN A 36 4.73 -4.83 5.18
CA ASN A 36 4.89 -3.40 5.02
C ASN A 36 3.66 -2.62 5.51
N SER A 37 2.85 -3.17 6.44
CA SER A 37 1.70 -2.48 7.04
C SER A 37 0.74 -1.84 6.01
N GLY A 38 0.54 -2.51 4.87
CA GLY A 38 -0.32 -2.05 3.79
C GLY A 38 0.28 -1.02 2.83
N CYS A 39 1.61 -0.84 2.79
CA CYS A 39 2.28 0.04 1.82
C CYS A 39 1.93 -0.34 0.37
N PRO A 40 1.75 0.64 -0.54
CA PRO A 40 1.44 0.34 -1.92
C PRO A 40 2.62 -0.37 -2.57
N VAL A 41 2.32 -1.46 -3.24
CA VAL A 41 3.29 -2.28 -3.97
C VAL A 41 3.41 -1.76 -5.39
N LYS A 42 4.63 -1.44 -5.83
CA LYS A 42 4.87 -0.92 -7.17
C LYS A 42 4.58 -1.97 -8.25
N ARG A 43 4.04 -1.53 -9.39
CA ARG A 43 3.80 -2.42 -10.54
C ARG A 43 5.08 -3.07 -11.03
N GLU A 44 6.20 -2.39 -10.93
CA GLU A 44 7.51 -2.88 -11.37
C GLU A 44 7.92 -4.11 -10.54
N GLU A 45 7.67 -4.10 -9.22
CA GLU A 45 7.97 -5.24 -8.34
C GLU A 45 7.17 -6.49 -8.75
N LEU A 46 5.90 -6.32 -9.06
CA LEU A 46 5.04 -7.42 -9.53
C LEU A 46 5.43 -7.90 -10.92
N THR A 47 5.78 -6.97 -11.80
CA THR A 47 6.21 -7.27 -13.17
C THR A 47 7.51 -8.06 -13.14
N GLN A 48 8.44 -7.72 -12.25
CA GLN A 48 9.71 -8.43 -12.06
C GLN A 48 9.53 -9.89 -11.62
N LEU A 49 8.45 -10.25 -10.90
CA LEU A 49 8.18 -11.66 -10.57
C LEU A 49 7.96 -12.49 -11.84
N VAL A 50 7.30 -11.91 -12.84
CA VAL A 50 6.98 -12.58 -14.10
C VAL A 50 8.13 -12.49 -15.10
N THR A 51 8.78 -11.32 -15.20
CA THR A 51 9.79 -11.07 -16.23
C THR A 51 11.13 -11.73 -15.98
N LYS A 52 11.41 -12.17 -14.73
CA LYS A 52 12.57 -13.00 -14.39
C LYS A 52 12.61 -14.31 -15.19
N THR A 53 11.46 -14.88 -15.50
CA THR A 53 11.36 -16.18 -16.17
C THR A 53 10.89 -16.04 -17.62
N TYR A 54 10.11 -15.00 -17.95
CA TYR A 54 9.50 -14.84 -19.28
C TYR A 54 9.64 -13.41 -19.81
N HIS A 55 10.04 -13.25 -21.07
CA HIS A 55 10.31 -11.92 -21.65
C HIS A 55 9.15 -11.34 -22.48
N GLN A 56 7.97 -11.96 -22.41
CA GLN A 56 6.79 -11.49 -23.13
C GLN A 56 6.20 -10.24 -22.49
N ARG A 57 6.01 -9.20 -23.30
CA ARG A 57 5.55 -7.87 -22.85
C ARG A 57 4.15 -7.87 -22.23
N ASN A 58 3.23 -8.70 -22.73
CA ASN A 58 1.83 -8.69 -22.32
C ASN A 58 1.54 -9.65 -21.14
N LEU A 59 2.43 -10.60 -20.90
CA LEU A 59 2.24 -11.63 -19.88
C LEU A 59 2.13 -11.06 -18.45
N PRO A 60 2.97 -10.10 -18.00
CA PRO A 60 2.84 -9.56 -16.65
C PRO A 60 1.50 -8.86 -16.40
N ALA A 61 1.00 -8.11 -17.37
CA ALA A 61 -0.29 -7.43 -17.25
C ALA A 61 -1.43 -8.45 -17.08
N TYR A 62 -1.39 -9.52 -17.85
CA TYR A 62 -2.36 -10.60 -17.76
C TYR A 62 -2.28 -11.32 -16.41
N VAL A 63 -1.08 -11.73 -15.97
CA VAL A 63 -0.87 -12.44 -14.69
C VAL A 63 -1.33 -11.58 -13.52
N ILE A 64 -1.04 -10.27 -13.54
CA ILE A 64 -1.52 -9.34 -12.52
C ILE A 64 -3.05 -9.31 -12.51
N ASN A 65 -3.71 -9.22 -13.67
CA ASN A 65 -5.17 -9.19 -13.76
C ASN A 65 -5.81 -10.47 -13.19
N GLU A 66 -5.27 -11.64 -13.53
CA GLU A 66 -5.73 -12.89 -12.94
C GLU A 66 -5.49 -12.97 -11.43
N ALA A 67 -4.36 -12.44 -10.95
CA ALA A 67 -4.10 -12.37 -9.52
C ALA A 67 -5.13 -11.48 -8.80
N LYS A 68 -5.56 -10.36 -9.39
CA LYS A 68 -6.66 -9.54 -8.86
C LYS A 68 -7.95 -10.36 -8.72
N ASN A 69 -8.29 -11.13 -9.76
CA ASN A 69 -9.49 -11.98 -9.76
C ASN A 69 -9.42 -13.05 -8.67
N LYS A 70 -8.28 -13.74 -8.51
CA LYS A 70 -8.10 -14.76 -7.47
C LYS A 70 -8.10 -14.17 -6.06
N LEU A 71 -7.51 -12.99 -5.86
CA LEU A 71 -7.54 -12.29 -4.57
C LEU A 71 -8.98 -11.93 -4.16
N SER A 72 -9.78 -11.46 -5.09
CA SER A 72 -11.19 -11.14 -4.86
C SER A 72 -12.02 -12.38 -4.58
N SER A 73 -11.96 -13.37 -5.48
CA SER A 73 -12.80 -14.58 -5.43
C SER A 73 -12.49 -15.51 -4.26
N ILE A 74 -11.20 -15.70 -3.93
CA ILE A 74 -10.77 -16.70 -2.95
C ILE A 74 -10.56 -16.09 -1.57
N PHE A 75 -9.98 -14.88 -1.50
CA PHE A 75 -9.55 -14.27 -0.25
C PHE A 75 -10.41 -13.08 0.18
N GLY A 76 -11.35 -12.61 -0.66
CA GLY A 76 -12.17 -11.43 -0.35
C GLY A 76 -11.35 -10.14 -0.29
N TYR A 77 -10.27 -10.03 -1.07
CA TYR A 77 -9.46 -8.82 -1.18
C TYR A 77 -9.59 -8.18 -2.56
N GLU A 78 -9.84 -6.87 -2.59
CA GLU A 78 -9.72 -6.05 -3.78
C GLU A 78 -8.27 -5.56 -3.93
N MET A 79 -7.62 -5.93 -5.03
CA MET A 79 -6.33 -5.36 -5.40
C MET A 79 -6.52 -4.08 -6.22
N ARG A 80 -6.57 -2.95 -5.52
CA ARG A 80 -6.86 -1.63 -6.10
C ARG A 80 -5.60 -0.98 -6.65
N GLU A 81 -5.72 -0.43 -7.86
CA GLU A 81 -4.65 0.34 -8.49
C GLU A 81 -4.68 1.79 -8.01
N LEU A 82 -3.53 2.29 -7.60
CA LEU A 82 -3.28 3.69 -7.30
C LEU A 82 -2.40 4.25 -8.42
N GLN A 83 -2.82 5.38 -8.97
CA GLN A 83 -1.98 6.16 -9.87
C GLN A 83 -1.17 7.14 -9.02
N ARG A 84 0.15 7.07 -9.07
CA ARG A 84 0.99 8.06 -8.40
C ARG A 84 0.73 9.44 -9.02
N ILE A 85 0.12 10.33 -8.26
CA ILE A 85 0.11 11.75 -8.60
C ILE A 85 1.52 12.24 -8.27
N LEU A 86 2.35 12.52 -9.27
CA LEU A 86 3.56 13.27 -9.00
C LEU A 86 3.13 14.68 -8.57
N PRO A 87 3.68 15.25 -7.48
CA PRO A 87 3.44 16.64 -7.18
C PRO A 87 3.93 17.46 -8.38
N SER A 88 2.98 18.13 -9.04
CA SER A 88 3.23 19.00 -10.18
C SER A 88 4.01 20.22 -9.69
N SER A 89 5.33 20.07 -9.59
CA SER A 89 6.22 21.20 -9.47
C SER A 89 6.13 22.01 -10.76
N LYS A 90 5.79 23.29 -10.60
CA LYS A 90 5.68 24.26 -11.68
C LYS A 90 6.95 24.25 -12.53
N SER A 91 6.95 23.56 -13.66
CA SER A 91 7.82 23.90 -14.79
C SER A 91 7.17 23.46 -16.08
N ASN A 92 6.97 24.44 -16.96
CA ASN A 92 6.68 24.23 -18.37
C ASN A 92 7.85 23.46 -18.99
N ALA A 93 7.73 22.14 -19.06
CA ALA A 93 8.63 21.31 -19.85
C ALA A 93 7.79 20.23 -20.54
N ARG A 94 7.59 20.45 -21.84
CA ARG A 94 7.17 19.54 -22.91
C ARG A 94 6.81 18.14 -22.43
N PHE A 95 5.53 17.82 -22.60
CA PHE A 95 4.91 16.51 -22.43
C PHE A 95 5.62 15.46 -23.32
N SER A 96 6.76 14.94 -22.86
CA SER A 96 7.36 13.75 -23.42
C SER A 96 6.51 12.57 -22.96
N GLN A 97 5.92 11.84 -23.91
CA GLN A 97 5.15 10.61 -23.74
C GLN A 97 6.01 9.44 -23.20
N SER A 98 6.73 9.64 -22.11
CA SER A 98 7.53 8.61 -21.45
C SER A 98 6.88 8.20 -20.14
N ASN A 99 6.25 7.02 -20.17
CA ASN A 99 5.96 6.12 -19.05
C ASN A 99 4.98 6.58 -17.96
N VAL A 100 3.74 6.91 -18.34
CA VAL A 100 2.58 6.94 -17.41
C VAL A 100 2.27 5.53 -16.84
N ALA A 101 2.70 4.47 -17.53
CA ALA A 101 2.47 3.09 -17.10
C ALA A 101 3.32 2.63 -15.90
N ASP A 102 4.50 3.24 -15.68
CA ASP A 102 5.48 2.83 -14.65
C ASP A 102 5.29 3.56 -13.29
N SER A 103 4.16 4.26 -13.14
CA SER A 103 3.81 5.00 -11.92
C SER A 103 2.65 4.36 -11.16
N LYS A 104 2.28 3.13 -11.53
CA LYS A 104 1.15 2.41 -10.93
C LYS A 104 1.62 1.67 -9.69
N SER A 105 0.89 1.82 -8.59
CA SER A 105 1.06 1.01 -7.38
C SER A 105 -0.26 0.34 -7.03
N TYR A 106 -0.19 -0.68 -6.18
CA TYR A 106 -1.33 -1.50 -5.81
C TYR A 106 -1.45 -1.63 -4.30
N ILE A 107 -2.66 -1.59 -3.79
CA ILE A 107 -2.98 -1.89 -2.39
C ILE A 107 -3.98 -3.04 -2.31
N LEU A 108 -3.96 -3.80 -1.23
CA LEU A 108 -5.03 -4.74 -0.90
C LEU A 108 -6.03 -4.07 0.03
N VAL A 109 -7.30 -4.11 -0.37
CA VAL A 109 -8.42 -3.61 0.42
C VAL A 109 -9.33 -4.80 0.74
N SER A 110 -9.67 -4.98 2.02
CA SER A 110 -10.61 -6.03 2.40
C SER A 110 -12.01 -5.70 1.86
N GLN A 111 -12.67 -6.69 1.26
CA GLN A 111 -14.07 -6.60 0.83
C GLN A 111 -15.03 -7.15 1.90
N LEU A 112 -14.53 -7.43 3.10
CA LEU A 112 -15.36 -7.84 4.22
C LEU A 112 -16.35 -6.73 4.60
N GLU A 113 -17.55 -7.11 4.98
CA GLU A 113 -18.55 -6.18 5.47
C GLU A 113 -18.00 -5.45 6.72
N PRO A 114 -18.21 -4.12 6.86
CA PRO A 114 -17.61 -3.33 7.94
C PRO A 114 -17.85 -3.90 9.35
N GLN A 115 -19.04 -4.46 9.59
CA GLN A 115 -19.39 -5.08 10.87
C GLN A 115 -18.53 -6.32 11.19
N VAL A 116 -18.18 -7.10 10.16
CA VAL A 116 -17.32 -8.27 10.29
C VAL A 116 -15.86 -7.83 10.45
N TYR A 117 -15.44 -6.82 9.69
CA TYR A 117 -14.09 -6.26 9.78
C TYR A 117 -13.80 -5.72 11.18
N GLU A 118 -14.73 -4.96 11.76
CA GLU A 118 -14.60 -4.42 13.12
C GLU A 118 -14.48 -5.53 14.16
N LYS A 119 -15.29 -6.58 14.05
CA LYS A 119 -15.32 -7.67 15.03
C LYS A 119 -14.09 -8.56 15.01
N TYR A 120 -13.49 -8.79 13.84
CA TYR A 120 -12.46 -9.83 13.66
C TYR A 120 -11.08 -9.29 13.26
N VAL A 121 -10.99 -8.05 12.76
CA VAL A 121 -9.75 -7.49 12.22
C VAL A 121 -9.26 -6.28 13.01
N VAL A 122 -10.18 -5.46 13.55
CA VAL A 122 -9.80 -4.31 14.38
C VAL A 122 -9.32 -4.80 15.74
N ASP A 123 -8.02 -4.69 15.98
CA ASP A 123 -7.47 -4.89 17.32
C ASP A 123 -7.88 -3.70 18.19
N VAL A 124 -8.77 -3.96 19.15
CA VAL A 124 -9.25 -2.98 20.13
C VAL A 124 -8.08 -2.38 20.91
N ASN A 125 -6.99 -3.14 21.12
CA ASN A 125 -5.80 -2.67 21.81
C ASN A 125 -4.97 -1.69 20.96
N ALA A 126 -5.12 -1.73 19.63
CA ALA A 126 -4.46 -0.81 18.69
C ALA A 126 -5.24 0.50 18.48
N ALA A 127 -6.46 0.64 19.03
CA ALA A 127 -7.31 1.83 18.86
C ALA A 127 -6.66 3.11 19.41
N HIS A 128 -5.85 3.01 20.46
CA HIS A 128 -5.12 4.16 21.00
C HIS A 128 -4.03 4.65 20.04
N LEU A 129 -3.37 3.73 19.33
CA LEU A 129 -2.36 4.06 18.33
C LEU A 129 -3.00 4.68 17.08
N SER A 130 -4.17 4.21 16.65
CA SER A 130 -4.88 4.81 15.52
C SER A 130 -5.36 6.23 15.83
N GLY A 131 -5.90 6.47 17.02
CA GLY A 131 -6.25 7.81 17.50
C GLY A 131 -5.04 8.74 17.57
N PHE A 132 -3.93 8.27 18.14
CA PHE A 132 -2.66 9.01 18.17
C PHE A 132 -2.16 9.35 16.75
N THR A 133 -2.18 8.37 15.84
CA THR A 133 -1.80 8.57 14.43
C THR A 133 -2.66 9.64 13.76
N PHE A 134 -3.97 9.60 13.98
CA PHE A 134 -4.90 10.56 13.39
C PHE A 134 -4.59 12.00 13.84
N VAL A 135 -4.23 12.19 15.11
CA VAL A 135 -3.81 13.49 15.64
C VAL A 135 -2.54 13.97 14.95
N ILE A 136 -1.51 13.13 14.82
CA ILE A 136 -0.25 13.49 14.14
C ILE A 136 -0.51 13.86 12.67
N ILE A 137 -1.28 13.05 11.94
CA ILE A 137 -1.63 13.33 10.54
C ILE A 137 -2.41 14.65 10.43
N SER A 138 -3.35 14.90 11.35
CA SER A 138 -4.12 16.14 11.36
C SER A 138 -3.23 17.37 11.55
N ILE A 139 -2.22 17.29 12.43
CA ILE A 139 -1.25 18.38 12.64
C ILE A 139 -0.42 18.62 11.38
N VAL A 140 0.11 17.55 10.76
CA VAL A 140 0.88 17.64 9.52
C VAL A 140 0.03 18.22 8.39
N TYR A 141 -1.22 17.79 8.28
CA TYR A 141 -2.17 18.28 7.28
C TYR A 141 -2.47 19.78 7.48
N LEU A 142 -2.78 20.21 8.70
CA LEU A 142 -3.02 21.62 9.03
C LEU A 142 -1.78 22.49 8.82
N ALA A 143 -0.57 21.93 8.93
CA ALA A 143 0.69 22.61 8.64
C ALA A 143 1.02 22.70 7.14
N GLY A 144 0.14 22.25 6.24
CA GLY A 144 0.36 22.28 4.79
C GLY A 144 1.13 21.07 4.25
N GLY A 145 1.06 19.94 4.93
CA GLY A 145 1.64 18.66 4.50
C GLY A 145 3.11 18.46 4.88
N LYS A 146 3.76 19.45 5.48
CA LYS A 146 5.14 19.34 5.98
C LYS A 146 5.32 20.17 7.24
N ILE A 147 5.96 19.58 8.25
CA ILE A 147 6.27 20.23 9.53
C ILE A 147 7.66 19.79 9.98
N THR A 148 8.39 20.65 10.68
CA THR A 148 9.66 20.26 11.34
C THR A 148 9.35 19.52 12.63
N GLU A 149 10.23 18.60 13.00
CA GLU A 149 10.07 17.78 14.20
C GLU A 149 9.92 18.63 15.47
N GLU A 150 10.69 19.72 15.61
CA GLU A 150 10.60 20.62 16.76
C GLU A 150 9.22 21.28 16.90
N VAL A 151 8.61 21.68 15.78
CA VAL A 151 7.28 22.31 15.78
C VAL A 151 6.21 21.25 16.05
N LEU A 152 6.38 20.03 15.54
CA LEU A 152 5.49 18.91 15.86
C LEU A 152 5.51 18.60 17.37
N TRP A 153 6.69 18.49 17.98
CA TRP A 153 6.83 18.29 19.43
C TRP A 153 6.28 19.45 20.25
N SER A 154 6.41 20.69 19.76
CA SER A 154 5.78 21.85 20.39
C SER A 154 4.25 21.73 20.43
N GLN A 155 3.61 21.33 19.32
CA GLN A 155 2.16 21.10 19.29
C GLN A 155 1.74 19.90 20.15
N MET A 156 2.53 18.82 20.16
CA MET A 156 2.27 17.66 21.01
C MET A 156 2.34 17.98 22.50
N ARG A 157 3.32 18.77 22.93
CA ARG A 157 3.43 19.25 24.31
C ARG A 157 2.22 20.08 24.74
N ARG A 158 1.66 20.89 23.84
CA ARG A 158 0.41 21.64 24.12
C ARG A 158 -0.80 20.73 24.35
N MET A 159 -0.76 19.50 23.86
CA MET A 159 -1.79 18.47 24.09
C MET A 159 -1.47 17.56 25.27
N GLY A 160 -0.41 17.85 26.04
CA GLY A 160 0.03 17.01 27.17
C GLY A 160 0.82 15.77 26.77
N LEU A 161 1.37 15.74 25.55
CA LEU A 161 2.19 14.64 25.05
C LEU A 161 3.65 15.12 24.94
N SER A 162 4.46 14.79 25.94
CA SER A 162 5.87 15.17 26.00
C SER A 162 6.81 13.99 25.74
N GLU A 163 8.05 14.28 25.33
CA GLU A 163 9.09 13.28 25.07
C GLU A 163 9.70 12.73 26.38
N ASP A 164 9.70 13.55 27.44
CA ASP A 164 10.42 13.31 28.70
C ASP A 164 9.53 12.81 29.85
N GLU A 165 8.21 12.95 29.77
CA GLU A 165 7.34 12.37 30.81
C GLU A 165 7.29 10.85 30.61
N GLY A 166 7.59 10.12 31.70
CA GLY A 166 7.64 8.66 31.71
C GLY A 166 6.45 8.01 31.01
N LYS A 167 6.69 6.79 30.47
CA LYS A 167 5.75 6.00 29.65
C LYS A 167 4.28 6.38 29.88
N HIS A 168 3.68 7.07 28.91
CA HIS A 168 2.26 7.43 28.95
C HIS A 168 1.45 6.16 29.22
N PRO A 169 0.50 6.15 30.17
CA PRO A 169 -0.16 4.92 30.65
C PRO A 169 -0.83 4.12 29.53
N VAL A 170 -1.19 4.78 28.42
CA VAL A 170 -1.86 4.18 27.26
C VAL A 170 -0.96 4.10 26.01
N LEU A 171 -0.01 5.03 25.84
CA LEU A 171 0.77 5.16 24.59
C LEU A 171 2.23 4.72 24.76
N GLY A 172 2.64 4.41 25.99
CA GLY A 172 4.00 4.04 26.31
C GLY A 172 4.99 5.16 26.00
N ASN A 173 6.09 4.80 25.34
CA ASN A 173 7.09 5.78 24.92
C ASN A 173 6.64 6.48 23.64
N ILE A 174 6.19 7.73 23.78
CA ILE A 174 5.62 8.53 22.69
C ILE A 174 6.63 8.74 21.56
N LYS A 175 7.93 8.91 21.87
CA LYS A 175 8.99 9.05 20.87
C LYS A 175 9.14 7.80 20.01
N GLN A 176 9.25 6.64 20.66
CA GLN A 176 9.36 5.36 19.94
C GLN A 176 8.10 5.09 19.11
N THR A 177 6.92 5.40 19.66
CA THR A 177 5.66 5.27 18.90
C THR A 177 5.64 6.22 17.71
N LEU A 178 6.11 7.46 17.84
CA LEU A 178 6.20 8.41 16.73
C LEU A 178 7.20 7.94 15.65
N GLU A 179 8.38 7.43 16.05
CA GLU A 179 9.35 6.84 15.13
C GLU A 179 8.78 5.63 14.38
N LEU A 180 8.07 4.74 15.08
CA LEU A 180 7.36 3.63 14.47
C LEU A 180 6.28 4.09 13.50
N LEU A 181 5.52 5.14 13.85
CA LEU A 181 4.52 5.73 12.95
C LEU A 181 5.17 6.35 11.72
N VAL A 182 6.28 7.04 11.88
CA VAL A 182 7.09 7.57 10.76
C VAL A 182 7.53 6.43 9.85
N LEU A 183 8.10 5.36 10.40
CA LEU A 183 8.54 4.20 9.61
C LEU A 183 7.38 3.48 8.92
N GLN A 184 6.24 3.31 9.59
CA GLN A 184 5.08 2.61 9.03
C GLN A 184 4.27 3.47 8.03
N ARG A 185 4.22 4.79 8.21
CA ARG A 185 3.26 5.67 7.52
C ARG A 185 3.88 6.82 6.71
N LEU A 186 5.15 7.23 6.90
CA LEU A 186 5.76 8.22 5.97
C LEU A 186 6.16 7.60 4.63
N GLU A 187 6.39 6.29 4.55
CA GLU A 187 6.47 5.58 3.26
C GLU A 187 5.14 5.64 2.48
N GLN A 188 4.02 5.64 3.19
CA GLN A 188 2.70 5.87 2.61
C GLN A 188 2.56 7.34 2.21
N PHE A 189 2.83 8.28 3.13
CA PHE A 189 2.53 9.70 2.96
C PHE A 189 3.32 10.37 1.82
N THR A 190 4.59 9.98 1.61
CA THR A 190 5.38 10.43 0.44
C THR A 190 4.90 9.86 -0.90
N MET A 191 3.92 8.95 -0.88
CA MET A 191 3.28 8.40 -2.06
C MET A 191 1.88 9.00 -2.32
N TRP A 192 1.27 9.64 -1.31
CA TRP A 192 -0.04 10.32 -1.39
C TRP A 192 0.05 11.84 -1.58
N VAL A 193 1.24 12.45 -1.45
CA VAL A 193 1.54 13.87 -1.73
C VAL A 193 2.46 13.97 -2.95
#